data_AF-A0A2P0QM63-F1
#
_entry.id   AF-A0A2P0QM63-F1
#
_cell.length_a   1.000
_cell.length_b   1.000
_cell.length_c   1.000
_cell.angle_alpha   90.00
_cell.angle_beta   90.00
_cell.angle_gamma   90.00
#
_symmetry.space_group_name_H-M   'P 1'
#
loop_
_entity.id
_entity.type
_entity.pdbx_description
1 polymer ?
#
loop_
_entity_poly.entity_id
_entity_poly.type
_entity_poly.pdbx_seq_one_letter_code
_entity_poly.pdbx_strand_id
1 'polypeptide(L)'
;LVAGIDRKVTARMQGRVGPPILQPFYDVGKLFEKETVVVTISQNFWVISYLVFMAVSGALFFSGGDFLLVIFAFTLSHIFLVLGAYASYSPFSHIGAERELIQIIAYEPMIILTA
;
A
#
# COMPACT_ATOMS: atom_id res chain seq x y z
N LEU A 1 12.38 4.98 -8.13
CA LEU A 1 12.69 6.02 -9.15
C LEU A 1 11.45 6.79 -9.59
N VAL A 2 10.36 6.11 -9.97
CA VAL A 2 9.09 6.76 -10.38
C VAL A 2 8.59 7.79 -9.35
N ALA A 3 8.56 7.44 -8.06
CA ALA A 3 8.19 8.36 -6.99
C ALA A 3 9.07 9.63 -6.89
N GLY A 4 10.36 9.52 -7.24
CA GLY A 4 11.28 10.67 -7.25
C GLY A 4 11.02 11.61 -8.44
N ILE A 5 10.67 11.02 -9.59
CA ILE A 5 10.25 11.78 -10.78
C ILE A 5 8.93 12.50 -10.50
N ASP A 6 7.94 11.81 -9.94
CA ASP A 6 6.64 12.39 -9.59
C ASP A 6 6.77 13.60 -8.64
N ARG A 7 7.58 13.47 -7.58
CA ARG A 7 7.88 14.59 -6.67
C ARG A 7 8.57 15.77 -7.37
N LYS A 8 9.42 15.51 -8.37
CA LYS A 8 10.10 16.55 -9.14
C LYS A 8 9.13 17.27 -10.09
N VAL A 9 8.25 16.54 -10.76
CA VAL A 9 7.22 17.08 -11.66
C VAL A 9 6.24 17.94 -10.87
N THR A 10 5.70 17.41 -9.77
CA THR A 10 4.78 18.13 -8.89
C THR A 10 5.40 19.43 -8.36
N ALA A 11 6.68 19.39 -7.97
CA ALA A 11 7.39 20.57 -7.50
C ALA A 11 7.54 21.64 -8.60
N ARG A 12 7.87 21.23 -9.84
CA ARG A 12 7.95 22.16 -10.98
C ARG A 12 6.61 22.79 -11.31
N MET A 13 5.51 22.04 -11.23
CA MET A 13 4.15 22.57 -11.43
C MET A 13 3.78 23.62 -10.38
N GLN A 14 4.32 23.49 -9.16
CA GLN A 14 4.13 24.44 -8.07
C GLN A 14 5.16 25.58 -8.07
N GLY A 15 5.98 25.70 -9.12
CA GLY A 15 7.01 26.75 -9.23
C GLY A 15 8.18 26.63 -8.25
N ARG A 16 8.34 25.48 -7.59
CA ARG A 16 9.42 25.22 -6.61
C ARG A 16 10.44 24.22 -7.14
N VAL A 17 11.66 24.32 -6.64
CA VAL A 17 12.71 23.32 -6.95
C VAL A 17 12.45 22.08 -6.11
N GLY A 18 12.05 20.98 -6.76
CA GLY A 18 11.80 19.70 -6.09
C GLY A 18 13.08 18.98 -5.65
N PRO A 19 12.96 18.00 -4.74
CA PRO A 19 14.08 17.19 -4.25
C PRO A 19 14.77 16.38 -5.36
N PRO A 20 15.97 15.82 -5.11
CA PRO A 20 16.66 14.96 -6.09
C PRO A 20 15.86 13.66 -6.33
N ILE A 21 16.03 13.07 -7.52
CA ILE A 21 15.28 11.85 -7.92
C ILE A 21 15.61 10.65 -7.00
N LEU A 22 16.81 10.65 -6.41
CA LEU A 22 17.25 9.61 -5.47
C LEU A 22 16.71 9.80 -4.05
N GLN A 23 16.00 10.90 -3.75
CA GLN A 23 15.43 11.18 -2.43
C GLN A 23 14.63 10.01 -1.80
N PRO A 24 13.76 9.30 -2.55
CA PRO A 24 13.00 8.20 -1.97
C PRO A 24 13.89 7.07 -1.40
N PHE A 25 15.09 6.86 -1.94
CA PHE A 25 16.02 5.85 -1.41
C PHE A 25 16.61 6.29 -0.07
N TYR A 26 16.97 7.58 0.06
CA TYR A 26 17.42 8.13 1.34
C TYR A 26 16.31 8.11 2.40
N ASP A 27 15.07 8.41 2.00
CA ASP A 27 13.92 8.39 2.90
C ASP A 27 13.68 6.96 3.44
N VAL A 28 13.80 5.93 2.58
CA VAL A 28 13.67 4.52 3.00
C VAL A 28 14.80 4.11 3.96
N GLY A 29 16.06 4.43 3.64
CA GLY A 29 17.19 4.15 4.53
C GLY A 29 17.02 4.79 5.90
N LYS A 30 16.61 6.07 5.93
CA LYS A 30 16.30 6.79 7.15
C LYS A 30 15.18 6.14 7.99
N LEU A 31 14.17 5.55 7.34
CA LEU A 31 13.07 4.87 8.05
C LEU A 31 13.52 3.55 8.67
N PHE A 32 14.47 2.84 8.05
CA PHE A 32 15.06 1.62 8.63
C PHE A 32 15.94 1.89 9.85
N GLU A 33 16.55 3.07 9.94
CA GLU A 33 17.35 3.49 11.10
C GLU A 33 16.50 3.89 12.32
N LYS A 34 15.19 4.09 12.15
CA LYS A 34 14.30 4.51 13.24
C LYS A 34 13.88 3.33 14.13
N GLU A 35 13.75 3.61 15.42
CA GLU A 35 13.16 2.66 16.37
C GLU A 35 11.71 2.34 16.04
N THR A 36 11.36 1.06 16.07
CA THR A 36 10.01 0.58 15.81
C THR A 36 9.18 0.60 17.09
N VAL A 37 8.20 1.49 17.17
CA VAL A 37 7.21 1.49 18.26
C VAL A 37 6.01 0.65 17.82
N VAL A 38 5.88 -0.55 18.38
CA VAL A 38 4.77 -1.47 18.09
C VAL A 38 3.72 -1.36 19.19
N VAL A 39 2.47 -1.05 18.81
CA VAL A 39 1.34 -0.96 19.74
C VAL A 39 0.78 -2.35 20.08
N THR A 40 0.59 -3.18 19.05
CA THR A 40 0.03 -4.54 19.18
C THR A 40 0.85 -5.52 18.35
N ILE A 41 1.25 -6.65 18.94
CA ILE A 41 2.04 -7.70 18.25
C ILE A 41 1.28 -8.24 17.02
N SER A 42 -0.04 -8.38 17.12
CA SER A 42 -0.90 -8.86 16.03
C SER A 42 -0.89 -7.97 14.79
N GLN A 43 -0.57 -6.66 14.93
CA GLN A 43 -0.45 -5.75 13.79
C GLN A 43 0.62 -6.22 12.79
N ASN A 44 1.75 -6.72 13.29
CA ASN A 44 2.86 -7.17 12.45
C ASN A 44 2.46 -8.38 11.60
N PHE A 45 1.64 -9.29 12.13
CA PHE A 45 1.14 -10.45 11.38
C PHE A 45 0.32 -10.02 10.17
N TRP A 46 -0.57 -9.05 10.34
CA TRP A 46 -1.41 -8.51 9.26
C TRP A 46 -0.58 -7.77 8.20
N VAL A 47 0.38 -6.95 8.62
CA VAL A 47 1.27 -6.22 7.70
C VAL A 47 2.17 -7.16 6.90
N ILE A 48 2.72 -8.20 7.53
CA ILE A 48 3.51 -9.23 6.82
C ILE A 48 2.62 -9.97 5.82
N SER A 49 1.41 -10.35 6.21
CA SER A 49 0.45 -11.02 5.31
C SER A 49 0.10 -10.15 4.10
N TYR A 50 -0.12 -8.85 4.31
CA TYR A 50 -0.30 -7.88 3.23
C TYR A 50 0.87 -7.92 2.23
N LEU A 51 2.11 -7.83 2.70
CA LEU A 51 3.30 -7.84 1.84
C LEU A 51 3.46 -9.15 1.06
N VAL A 52 3.21 -10.29 1.72
CA VAL A 52 3.29 -11.61 1.08
C VAL A 52 2.26 -11.73 -0.04
N PHE A 53 0.99 -11.44 0.24
CA PHE A 53 -0.07 -11.54 -0.77
C PHE A 53 0.09 -10.51 -1.89
N MET A 54 0.64 -9.34 -1.60
CA MET A 54 0.98 -8.35 -2.64
C MET A 54 2.06 -8.88 -3.58
N ALA A 55 3.12 -9.49 -3.04
CA ALA A 55 4.17 -10.10 -3.84
C ALA A 55 3.64 -11.29 -4.66
N VAL A 56 2.76 -12.12 -4.07
CA VAL A 56 2.11 -13.25 -4.76
C VAL A 56 1.23 -12.75 -5.90
N SER A 57 0.41 -11.72 -5.70
CA SER A 57 -0.41 -11.13 -6.76
C SER A 57 0.45 -10.64 -7.94
N GLY A 58 1.58 -9.96 -7.64
CA GLY A 58 2.54 -9.57 -8.66
C GLY A 58 3.16 -10.77 -9.39
N ALA A 59 3.55 -11.82 -8.66
CA ALA A 59 4.10 -13.04 -9.26
C ALA A 59 3.08 -13.75 -10.16
N LEU A 60 1.81 -13.84 -9.74
CA LEU A 60 0.72 -14.41 -10.54
C LEU A 60 0.53 -13.63 -11.85
N PHE A 61 0.57 -12.30 -11.79
CA PHE A 61 0.47 -11.45 -12.96
C PHE A 61 1.61 -11.71 -13.96
N PHE A 62 2.87 -11.75 -13.51
CA PHE A 62 4.01 -12.01 -14.40
C PHE A 62 4.09 -13.47 -14.90
N SER A 63 3.51 -14.42 -14.16
CA SER A 63 3.43 -15.82 -14.59
C SER A 63 2.39 -16.06 -15.69
N GLY A 64 1.59 -15.05 -16.05
CA GLY A 64 0.50 -15.19 -17.01
C GLY A 64 -0.71 -15.92 -16.41
N GLY A 65 -0.92 -15.83 -15.09
CA GLY A 65 -2.08 -16.38 -14.42
C GLY A 65 -3.38 -15.66 -14.82
N ASP A 66 -4.51 -16.23 -14.40
CA ASP A 66 -5.84 -15.65 -14.62
C ASP A 66 -5.95 -14.25 -13.97
N PHE A 67 -6.39 -13.25 -14.74
CA PHE A 67 -6.61 -11.89 -14.27
C PHE A 67 -7.56 -11.82 -13.08
N LEU A 68 -8.60 -12.65 -13.07
CA LEU A 68 -9.55 -12.70 -11.97
C LEU A 68 -8.84 -13.13 -10.68
N LEU A 69 -7.98 -14.14 -10.76
CA LEU A 69 -7.19 -14.62 -9.64
C LEU A 69 -6.19 -13.56 -9.14
N VAL A 70 -5.55 -12.83 -10.06
CA VAL A 70 -4.64 -11.72 -9.72
C VAL A 70 -5.36 -10.62 -8.95
N ILE A 71 -6.55 -10.22 -9.41
CA ILE A 71 -7.37 -9.19 -8.77
C ILE A 71 -7.81 -9.65 -7.37
N PHE A 72 -8.29 -10.88 -7.23
CA PHE A 72 -8.66 -11.41 -5.91
C PHE A 72 -7.48 -11.50 -4.94
N ALA A 73 -6.31 -11.93 -5.41
CA ALA A 73 -5.11 -11.97 -4.57
C ALA A 73 -4.66 -10.55 -4.15
N PHE A 74 -4.82 -9.57 -5.05
CA PHE A 74 -4.53 -8.17 -4.79
C PHE A 74 -5.48 -7.57 -3.75
N THR A 75 -6.79 -7.81 -3.89
CA THR A 75 -7.78 -7.25 -2.97
C THR A 75 -7.71 -7.89 -1.59
N LEU A 76 -7.43 -9.20 -1.54
CA LEU A 76 -7.14 -9.91 -0.29
C LEU A 76 -5.92 -9.33 0.43
N SER A 77 -4.86 -8.97 -0.30
CA SER A 77 -3.71 -8.25 0.28
C SER A 77 -4.19 -6.98 0.98
N HIS A 78 -4.93 -6.11 0.29
CA HIS A 78 -5.45 -4.87 0.87
C HIS A 78 -6.33 -5.09 2.10
N ILE A 79 -7.15 -6.14 2.13
CA ILE A 79 -7.96 -6.48 3.33
C ILE A 79 -7.04 -6.77 4.54
N PHE A 80 -5.90 -7.43 4.36
CA PHE A 80 -4.94 -7.62 5.45
C PHE A 80 -4.36 -6.29 5.97
N LEU A 81 -4.15 -5.30 5.11
CA LEU A 81 -3.70 -3.97 5.56
C LEU A 81 -4.77 -3.29 6.43
N VAL A 82 -6.04 -3.35 6.00
CA VAL A 82 -7.19 -2.82 6.75
C VAL A 82 -7.33 -3.50 8.12
N LEU A 83 -7.16 -4.83 8.18
CA LEU A 83 -7.15 -5.58 9.44
C LEU A 83 -5.97 -5.17 10.35
N GLY A 84 -4.80 -4.89 9.76
CA GLY A 84 -3.66 -4.33 10.47
C GLY A 84 -3.97 -2.98 11.09
N ALA A 85 -4.69 -2.11 10.38
CA ALA A 85 -5.14 -0.83 10.89
C ALA A 85 -6.13 -0.98 12.07
N TYR A 86 -7.06 -1.94 11.98
CA TYR A 86 -7.99 -2.24 13.08
C TYR A 86 -7.28 -2.76 14.35
N ALA A 87 -6.17 -3.48 14.20
CA ALA A 87 -5.40 -4.04 15.32
C ALA A 87 -4.67 -3.01 16.20
N SER A 88 -4.61 -1.74 15.79
CA SER A 88 -3.98 -0.65 16.57
C SER A 88 -4.87 -0.05 17.66
N TYR A 89 -6.14 -0.50 17.77
CA TYR A 89 -7.12 -0.12 18.81
C TYR A 89 -7.28 1.40 19.06
N SER A 90 -7.03 2.24 18.07
CA SER A 90 -7.23 3.69 18.17
C SER A 90 -8.46 4.15 17.35
N PRO A 91 -9.23 5.15 17.84
CA PRO A 91 -10.39 5.67 17.10
C PRO A 91 -10.04 6.23 15.72
N PHE A 92 -8.88 6.90 15.60
CA PHE A 92 -8.42 7.45 14.33
C PHE A 92 -8.05 6.37 13.31
N SER A 93 -7.46 5.27 13.77
CA SER A 93 -7.17 4.14 12.89
C SER A 93 -8.45 3.43 12.43
N HIS A 94 -9.47 3.35 13.30
CA HIS A 94 -10.77 2.75 12.95
C HIS A 94 -11.47 3.50 11.82
N ILE A 95 -11.56 4.83 11.95
CA ILE A 95 -12.16 5.69 10.91
C ILE A 95 -11.36 5.63 9.60
N GLY A 96 -10.03 5.59 9.69
CA GLY A 96 -9.16 5.43 8.51
C GLY A 96 -9.38 4.10 7.80
N ALA A 97 -9.43 3.00 8.55
CA ALA A 97 -9.67 1.66 8.06
C ALA A 97 -11.05 1.52 7.39
N GLU A 98 -12.10 2.10 7.99
CA GLU A 98 -13.44 2.12 7.38
C GLU A 98 -13.47 2.85 6.04
N ARG A 99 -12.76 3.98 5.92
CA ARG A 99 -12.69 4.73 4.65
C ARG A 99 -11.98 3.93 3.56
N GLU A 100 -10.88 3.26 3.90
CA GLU A 100 -10.15 2.41 2.96
C GLU A 100 -11.01 1.21 2.53
N LEU A 101 -11.73 0.58 3.47
CA LEU A 101 -12.65 -0.52 3.17
C LEU A 101 -13.75 -0.10 2.18
N ILE A 102 -14.42 1.04 2.43
CA ILE A 102 -15.46 1.56 1.53
C ILE A 102 -14.87 1.85 0.14
N GLN A 103 -13.65 2.39 0.09
CA GLN A 103 -12.96 2.66 -1.17
C GLN A 103 -12.69 1.37 -1.95
N ILE A 104 -12.19 0.31 -1.30
CA ILE A 104 -11.93 -0.99 -1.94
C ILE A 104 -13.22 -1.57 -2.53
N ILE A 105 -14.30 -1.61 -1.74
CA ILE A 105 -15.60 -2.14 -2.17
C ILE A 105 -16.18 -1.34 -3.35
N ALA A 106 -15.94 -0.03 -3.41
CA ALA A 106 -16.42 0.80 -4.51
C ALA A 106 -15.68 0.56 -5.83
N TYR A 107 -14.38 0.28 -5.79
CA TYR A 107 -13.56 0.09 -7.00
C TYR A 107 -13.57 -1.35 -7.52
N GLU A 108 -13.71 -2.35 -6.65
CA GLU A 108 -13.67 -3.77 -7.06
C GLU A 108 -14.63 -4.13 -8.21
N PRO A 109 -15.94 -3.78 -8.16
CA PRO A 109 -16.86 -4.14 -9.24
C PRO A 109 -16.48 -3.52 -10.58
N MET A 110 -15.98 -2.28 -10.57
CA MET A 110 -15.56 -1.63 -11.82
C MET A 110 -14.35 -2.32 -12.43
N ILE A 111 -13.38 -2.71 -11.61
CA ILE A 111 -12.16 -3.40 -12.08
C ILE A 111 -12.53 -4.76 -12.68
N ILE A 112 -13.43 -5.52 -12.03
CA ILE A 112 -13.89 -6.82 -12.51
C ILE A 112 -14.67 -6.70 -13.82
N LEU A 113 -15.48 -5.65 -14.00
CA LEU A 113 -16.25 -5.44 -15.24
C LEU A 113 -15.38 -5.06 -16.45
N THR A 114 -14.20 -4.48 -16.21
CA THR A 114 -13.25 -4.08 -17.27
C THR A 114 -12.22 -5.15 -17.62
N ALA A 115 -12.10 -6.19 -16.79
CA ALA A 115 -11.19 -7.33 -16.98
C ALA A 115 -11.81 -8.35 -17.95
#